data_AF-A0A229GPE0-F1
#
_entry.id   AF-A0A229GPE0-F1
#
_cell.length_a   1.000
_cell.length_b   1.000
_cell.length_c   1.000
_cell.angle_alpha   90.00
_cell.angle_beta   90.00
_cell.angle_gamma   90.00
#
_symmetry.space_group_name_H-M   'P 1'
#
loop_
_entity.id
_entity.type
_entity.pdbx_description
1 polymer ?
#
loop_
_entity_poly.entity_id
_entity_poly.type
_entity_poly.pdbx_seq_one_letter_code
_entity_poly.pdbx_strand_id
1 'polypeptide(L)'
;MSTWRNKAAVAALVAAALAGPGVAQAAPAAPAAAHEQVAAATITWTLERAGNPTPDQQTAYNLITAAMNAAVARYNNLSDLGKNITVRYDPGVPTADGNINGTIRFGQRAYMTERTALHEIAHTIGVGTSSGWSSLGGSGTWRGAQATALVKRFDGSGATLSTGGGHFWPYGLNYENEFSNTAADRHVQIVVAMVADGL
;
A
#
# COMPACT_ATOMS: atom_id res chain seq x y z
N MET A 1 -27.86 -31.40 25.24
CA MET A 1 -26.97 -30.38 25.84
C MET A 1 -27.39 -29.05 25.23
N SER A 2 -28.40 -28.33 25.76
CA SER A 2 -28.35 -27.40 26.92
C SER A 2 -27.18 -26.41 26.75
N THR A 3 -27.32 -25.08 26.53
CA THR A 3 -28.29 -24.04 26.95
C THR A 3 -28.28 -22.89 25.89
N TRP A 4 -29.42 -22.33 25.44
CA TRP A 4 -30.19 -21.16 25.94
C TRP A 4 -29.41 -19.81 25.96
N ARG A 5 -29.69 -18.83 25.07
CA ARG A 5 -30.73 -17.75 25.18
C ARG A 5 -30.36 -16.71 26.27
N ASN A 6 -30.39 -15.38 26.10
CA ASN A 6 -31.27 -14.47 25.36
C ASN A 6 -30.66 -13.06 25.22
N LYS A 7 -31.19 -12.30 24.26
CA LYS A 7 -31.25 -10.83 24.24
C LYS A 7 -32.03 -10.31 25.45
N ALA A 8 -31.64 -9.18 26.01
CA ALA A 8 -32.50 -8.39 26.89
C ALA A 8 -32.44 -6.91 26.50
N ALA A 9 -33.58 -6.39 26.04
CA ALA A 9 -33.89 -4.97 26.08
C ALA A 9 -34.28 -4.62 27.52
N VAL A 10 -33.89 -3.44 28.00
CA VAL A 10 -34.40 -2.88 29.26
C VAL A 10 -34.90 -1.48 28.96
N ALA A 11 -36.22 -1.34 29.07
CA ALA A 11 -36.90 -0.06 29.24
C ALA A 11 -36.70 0.41 30.69
N ALA A 12 -36.52 1.71 30.89
CA ALA A 12 -36.56 2.32 32.21
C ALA A 12 -37.49 3.53 32.17
N LEU A 13 -38.58 3.44 32.92
CA LEU A 13 -39.53 4.51 33.19
C LEU A 13 -39.85 4.44 34.68
N VAL A 14 -39.33 5.39 35.46
CA VAL A 14 -39.87 5.73 36.80
C VAL A 14 -39.70 7.23 37.00
N ALA A 15 -40.80 7.89 37.32
CA ALA A 15 -40.86 9.26 37.82
C ALA A 15 -41.20 9.24 39.32
N ALA A 16 -40.62 10.16 40.10
CA ALA A 16 -41.30 11.01 41.08
C ALA A 16 -40.26 11.71 41.99
N ALA A 17 -40.54 12.99 42.27
CA ALA A 17 -39.68 13.97 42.91
C ALA A 17 -39.71 13.97 44.45
N LEU A 18 -38.64 14.44 45.09
CA LEU A 18 -38.66 15.20 46.35
C LEU A 18 -37.51 16.23 46.36
N ALA A 19 -37.84 17.45 46.77
CA ALA A 19 -36.97 18.63 46.77
C ALA A 19 -36.14 18.76 48.06
N GLY A 20 -34.90 19.22 47.91
CA GLY A 20 -34.05 19.75 48.97
C GLY A 20 -32.92 20.60 48.35
N PRO A 21 -32.43 21.68 48.99
CA PRO A 21 -31.35 22.49 48.43
C PRO A 21 -30.02 21.80 48.71
N GLY A 22 -29.67 20.83 47.85
CA GLY A 22 -28.35 20.20 47.84
C GLY A 22 -27.44 20.97 46.89
N VAL A 23 -26.28 21.42 47.40
CA VAL A 23 -25.17 21.87 46.56
C VAL A 23 -24.84 20.78 45.53
N ALA A 24 -24.99 21.09 44.25
CA ALA A 24 -24.67 20.15 43.18
C ALA A 24 -23.15 19.93 43.14
N GLN A 25 -22.70 18.83 43.74
CA GLN A 25 -21.33 18.38 43.58
C GLN A 25 -21.21 17.75 42.18
N ALA A 26 -20.50 18.43 41.28
CA ALA A 26 -20.25 17.95 39.92
C ALA A 26 -19.55 16.58 39.99
N ALA A 27 -20.12 15.59 39.31
CA ALA A 27 -19.48 14.28 39.14
C ALA A 27 -18.14 14.45 38.39
N PRO A 28 -17.10 13.67 38.72
CA PRO A 28 -15.84 13.71 37.99
C PRO A 28 -16.11 13.33 36.53
N ALA A 29 -15.59 14.13 35.60
CA ALA A 29 -15.60 13.78 34.18
C ALA A 29 -14.86 12.44 33.99
N ALA A 30 -15.49 11.50 33.28
CA ALA A 30 -14.85 10.26 32.88
C ALA A 30 -13.59 10.58 32.04
N PRO A 31 -12.48 9.85 32.23
CA PRO A 31 -11.28 10.08 31.43
C PRO A 31 -11.59 9.81 29.95
N ALA A 32 -11.17 10.74 29.09
CA ALA A 32 -11.23 10.54 27.64
C ALA A 32 -10.43 9.28 27.28
N ALA A 33 -11.03 8.41 26.47
CA ALA A 33 -10.35 7.22 25.97
C ALA A 33 -9.08 7.64 25.24
N ALA A 34 -7.94 7.09 25.67
CA ALA A 34 -6.68 7.24 24.94
C ALA A 34 -6.86 6.60 23.56
N HIS A 35 -6.75 7.40 22.51
CA HIS A 35 -6.63 6.88 21.15
C HIS A 35 -5.27 6.19 21.06
N GLU A 36 -5.28 4.87 21.00
CA GLU A 36 -4.09 4.06 20.73
C GLU A 36 -3.56 4.47 19.35
N GLN A 37 -2.42 5.16 19.30
CA GLN A 37 -1.71 5.42 18.05
C GLN A 37 -1.21 4.08 17.52
N VAL A 38 -2.00 3.43 16.68
CA VAL A 38 -1.53 2.30 15.87
C VAL A 38 -0.43 2.85 14.96
N ALA A 39 0.79 2.33 15.08
CA ALA A 39 1.88 2.71 14.20
C ALA A 39 1.46 2.45 12.73
N ALA A 40 1.64 3.44 11.86
CA ALA A 40 1.39 3.27 10.44
C ALA A 40 2.22 2.08 9.91
N ALA A 41 1.61 1.24 9.07
CA ALA A 41 2.37 0.19 8.42
C ALA A 41 3.32 0.82 7.39
N THR A 42 4.55 0.28 7.30
CA THR A 42 5.60 0.85 6.44
C THR A 42 6.16 -0.20 5.49
N ILE A 43 6.55 0.23 4.30
CA ILE A 43 7.42 -0.53 3.43
C ILE A 43 8.85 -0.46 3.98
N THR A 44 9.47 -1.62 4.18
CA THR A 44 10.89 -1.75 4.53
C THR A 44 11.60 -2.62 3.50
N TRP A 45 12.92 -2.46 3.39
CA TRP A 45 13.69 -3.24 2.44
C TRP A 45 15.11 -3.56 2.94
N THR A 46 15.66 -4.65 2.43
CA THR A 46 17.07 -5.04 2.62
C THR A 46 17.68 -5.48 1.29
N LEU A 47 19.00 -5.31 1.14
CA LEU A 47 19.75 -5.79 -0.02
C LEU A 47 20.64 -6.97 0.36
N GLU A 48 20.45 -8.10 -0.31
CA GLU A 48 21.38 -9.22 -0.25
C GLU A 48 22.72 -8.80 -0.89
N ARG A 49 23.81 -8.93 -0.13
CA ARG A 49 25.16 -8.52 -0.53
C ARG A 49 26.13 -9.67 -0.33
N ALA A 50 27.01 -9.87 -1.31
CA ALA A 50 28.16 -10.76 -1.14
C ALA A 50 29.12 -10.18 -0.09
N GLY A 51 29.73 -11.05 0.72
CA GLY A 51 30.70 -10.62 1.76
C GLY A 51 31.98 -9.98 1.19
N ASN A 52 32.36 -10.31 -0.04
CA ASN A 52 33.46 -9.68 -0.77
C ASN A 52 32.99 -9.32 -2.20
N PRO A 53 32.35 -8.16 -2.40
CA PRO A 53 31.68 -7.85 -3.65
C PRO A 53 32.64 -7.42 -4.75
N THR A 54 32.41 -7.91 -5.97
CA THR A 54 33.12 -7.45 -7.18
C THR A 54 32.84 -5.97 -7.47
N PRO A 55 33.65 -5.29 -8.31
CA PRO A 55 33.36 -3.91 -8.72
C PRO A 55 31.98 -3.76 -9.41
N ASP A 56 31.60 -4.78 -10.17
CA ASP A 56 30.29 -4.90 -10.81
C ASP A 56 29.16 -4.92 -9.76
N GLN A 57 29.27 -5.79 -8.75
CA GLN A 57 28.33 -5.89 -7.65
C GLN A 57 28.25 -4.60 -6.84
N GLN A 58 29.39 -3.96 -6.52
CA GLN A 58 29.40 -2.69 -5.79
C GLN A 58 28.62 -1.60 -6.55
N THR A 59 28.84 -1.51 -7.86
CA THR A 59 28.12 -0.54 -8.70
C THR A 59 26.62 -0.82 -8.68
N ALA A 60 26.23 -2.08 -8.90
CA ALA A 60 24.82 -2.49 -8.87
C ALA A 60 24.18 -2.20 -7.51
N TYR A 61 24.86 -2.53 -6.42
CA TYR A 61 24.36 -2.31 -5.07
C TYR A 61 24.14 -0.84 -4.77
N ASN A 62 25.01 0.05 -5.23
CA ASN A 62 24.84 1.49 -5.02
C ASN A 62 23.62 2.03 -5.78
N LEU A 63 23.44 1.62 -7.04
CA LEU A 63 22.29 2.02 -7.86
C LEU A 63 20.97 1.49 -7.29
N ILE A 64 20.91 0.18 -6.96
CA ILE A 64 19.75 -0.44 -6.33
C ILE A 64 19.42 0.25 -5.01
N THR A 65 20.43 0.58 -4.20
CA THR A 65 20.22 1.26 -2.91
C THR A 65 19.61 2.64 -3.11
N ALA A 66 20.10 3.43 -4.08
CA ALA A 66 19.52 4.73 -4.38
C ALA A 66 18.07 4.62 -4.87
N ALA A 67 17.80 3.68 -5.79
CA ALA A 67 16.48 3.44 -6.35
C ALA A 67 15.46 2.99 -5.27
N MET A 68 15.82 1.99 -4.47
CA MET A 68 14.96 1.47 -3.40
C MET A 68 14.72 2.50 -2.30
N ASN A 69 15.75 3.27 -1.90
CA ASN A 69 15.57 4.35 -0.93
C ASN A 69 14.56 5.39 -1.41
N ALA A 70 14.68 5.84 -2.67
CA ALA A 70 13.74 6.82 -3.23
C ALA A 70 12.32 6.26 -3.31
N ALA A 71 12.15 5.03 -3.84
CA ALA A 71 10.84 4.41 -4.00
C ALA A 71 10.15 4.12 -2.64
N VAL A 72 10.90 3.59 -1.66
CA VAL A 72 10.37 3.30 -0.32
C VAL A 72 10.05 4.59 0.43
N ALA A 73 10.89 5.63 0.33
CA ALA A 73 10.59 6.93 0.91
C ALA A 73 9.28 7.50 0.34
N ARG A 74 9.06 7.37 -0.98
CA ARG A 74 7.82 7.82 -1.62
C ARG A 74 6.60 7.02 -1.17
N TYR A 75 6.68 5.68 -1.16
CA TYR A 75 5.60 4.83 -0.65
C TYR A 75 5.25 5.18 0.80
N ASN A 76 6.24 5.29 1.68
CA ASN A 76 6.01 5.60 3.10
C ASN A 76 5.52 7.04 3.35
N ASN A 77 5.78 7.97 2.43
CA ASN A 77 5.28 9.34 2.54
C ASN A 77 3.82 9.48 2.06
N LEU A 78 3.37 8.62 1.14
CA LEU A 78 2.07 8.74 0.47
C LEU A 78 1.09 7.62 0.83
N SER A 79 1.49 6.68 1.69
CA SER A 79 0.68 5.54 2.05
C SER A 79 1.03 4.98 3.42
N ASP A 80 0.05 4.30 4.02
CA ASP A 80 0.24 3.45 5.21
C ASP A 80 0.33 1.97 4.80
N LEU A 81 0.89 1.66 3.62
CA LEU A 81 1.06 0.28 3.16
C LEU A 81 2.28 -0.38 3.81
N GLY A 82 2.12 -1.66 4.19
CA GLY A 82 3.16 -2.45 4.84
C GLY A 82 3.70 -3.58 3.96
N LYS A 83 5.02 -3.70 3.85
CA LYS A 83 5.71 -4.83 3.22
C LYS A 83 7.15 -4.90 3.71
N ASN A 84 7.67 -6.11 3.92
CA ASN A 84 9.09 -6.34 4.09
C ASN A 84 9.65 -6.89 2.78
N ILE A 85 10.62 -6.20 2.19
CA ILE A 85 11.14 -6.52 0.86
C ILE A 85 12.60 -6.99 0.95
N THR A 86 12.89 -8.14 0.36
CA THR A 86 14.26 -8.62 0.15
C THR A 86 14.65 -8.39 -1.29
N VAL A 87 15.68 -7.57 -1.49
CA VAL A 87 16.18 -7.20 -2.81
C VAL A 87 17.48 -7.95 -3.09
N ARG A 88 17.69 -8.38 -4.33
CA ARG A 88 18.98 -8.94 -4.79
C ARG A 88 19.37 -8.44 -6.17
N TYR A 89 20.67 -8.44 -6.41
CA TYR A 89 21.24 -8.25 -7.74
C TYR A 89 21.43 -9.62 -8.42
N ASP A 90 20.77 -9.81 -9.56
CA ASP A 90 20.81 -11.03 -10.36
C ASP A 90 21.03 -10.65 -11.84
N PRO A 91 22.27 -10.68 -12.35
CA PRO A 91 22.56 -10.26 -13.73
C PRO A 91 21.91 -11.16 -14.80
N GLY A 92 21.35 -12.32 -14.42
CA GLY A 92 20.56 -13.16 -15.32
C GLY A 92 19.15 -12.62 -15.59
N VAL A 93 18.67 -11.67 -14.80
CA VAL A 93 17.37 -11.00 -15.01
C VAL A 93 17.52 -9.92 -16.08
N PRO A 94 16.70 -9.91 -17.15
CA PRO A 94 16.83 -8.90 -18.20
C PRO A 94 16.57 -7.47 -17.72
N THR A 95 15.65 -7.28 -16.76
CA THR A 95 15.22 -5.99 -16.23
C THR A 95 15.23 -6.00 -14.70
N ALA A 96 14.06 -6.15 -14.10
CA ALA A 96 13.81 -6.44 -12.70
C ALA A 96 12.53 -7.30 -12.62
N ASP A 97 12.35 -8.01 -11.50
CA ASP A 97 11.10 -8.73 -11.23
C ASP A 97 10.79 -8.76 -9.73
N GLY A 98 9.60 -8.29 -9.38
CA GLY A 98 9.00 -8.34 -8.06
C GLY A 98 8.03 -9.52 -7.92
N ASN A 99 8.01 -10.11 -6.73
CA ASN A 99 7.12 -11.22 -6.40
C ASN A 99 6.31 -10.93 -5.14
N ILE A 100 5.07 -11.42 -5.09
CA ILE A 100 4.14 -11.22 -3.96
C ILE A 100 4.69 -11.72 -2.63
N ASN A 101 5.65 -12.65 -2.63
CA ASN A 101 6.34 -13.10 -1.43
C ASN A 101 7.27 -12.03 -0.80
N GLY A 102 7.44 -10.86 -1.43
CA GLY A 102 8.28 -9.77 -0.95
C GLY A 102 9.72 -9.81 -1.49
N THR A 103 10.02 -10.54 -2.56
CA THR A 103 11.34 -10.48 -3.19
C THR A 103 11.34 -9.60 -4.43
N ILE A 104 12.41 -8.83 -4.63
CA ILE A 104 12.68 -8.11 -5.89
C ILE A 104 14.08 -8.48 -6.38
N ARG A 105 14.21 -8.80 -7.66
CA ARG A 105 15.52 -8.97 -8.32
C ARG A 105 15.73 -7.83 -9.30
N PHE A 106 16.92 -7.24 -9.29
CA PHE A 106 17.38 -6.31 -10.33
C PHE A 106 18.49 -6.96 -11.13
N GLY A 107 18.44 -6.83 -12.45
CA GLY A 107 19.47 -7.33 -13.35
C GLY A 107 20.24 -6.22 -14.04
N GLN A 108 19.80 -5.75 -15.21
CA GLN A 108 20.55 -4.74 -15.96
C GLN A 108 20.54 -3.36 -15.27
N ARG A 109 21.68 -2.65 -15.31
CA ARG A 109 21.84 -1.33 -14.65
C ARG A 109 20.85 -0.28 -15.11
N ALA A 110 20.47 -0.32 -16.39
CA ALA A 110 19.50 0.62 -16.96
C ALA A 110 18.13 0.58 -16.26
N TYR A 111 17.83 -0.49 -15.52
CA TYR A 111 16.59 -0.66 -14.77
C TYR A 111 16.75 -0.44 -13.26
N MET A 112 17.93 -0.10 -12.76
CA MET A 112 18.15 0.22 -11.34
C MET A 112 17.77 1.67 -11.05
N THR A 113 16.52 2.03 -11.35
CA THR A 113 15.96 3.39 -11.25
C THR A 113 14.82 3.42 -10.24
N GLU A 114 14.49 4.60 -9.70
CA GLU A 114 13.31 4.79 -8.83
C GLU A 114 12.03 4.32 -9.53
N ARG A 115 11.89 4.62 -10.83
CA ARG A 115 10.76 4.20 -11.66
C ARG A 115 10.56 2.69 -11.60
N THR A 116 11.60 1.91 -11.89
CA THR A 116 11.52 0.45 -11.80
C THR A 116 11.24 0.00 -10.38
N ALA A 117 11.92 0.57 -9.38
CA ALA A 117 11.70 0.17 -7.99
C ALA A 117 10.25 0.40 -7.52
N LEU A 118 9.62 1.52 -7.89
CA LEU A 118 8.20 1.76 -7.61
C LEU A 118 7.30 0.69 -8.23
N HIS A 119 7.55 0.38 -9.50
CA HIS A 119 6.84 -0.66 -10.26
C HIS A 119 6.99 -2.05 -9.61
N GLU A 120 8.21 -2.47 -9.29
CA GLU A 120 8.44 -3.78 -8.68
C GLU A 120 7.85 -3.87 -7.26
N ILE A 121 7.88 -2.78 -6.47
CA ILE A 121 7.20 -2.74 -5.16
C ILE A 121 5.70 -3.00 -5.35
N ALA A 122 5.05 -2.45 -6.37
CA ALA A 122 3.64 -2.70 -6.65
C ALA A 122 3.36 -4.19 -6.92
N HIS A 123 4.26 -4.88 -7.62
CA HIS A 123 4.17 -6.34 -7.81
C HIS A 123 4.28 -7.12 -6.50
N THR A 124 5.11 -6.66 -5.55
CA THR A 124 5.18 -7.26 -4.22
C THR A 124 3.92 -7.03 -3.39
N ILE A 125 3.21 -5.92 -3.63
CA ILE A 125 1.96 -5.57 -2.94
C ILE A 125 0.80 -6.42 -3.46
N GLY A 126 0.76 -6.70 -4.77
CA GLY A 126 -0.25 -7.58 -5.36
C GLY A 126 -0.58 -7.29 -6.83
N VAL A 127 -0.07 -6.18 -7.40
CA VAL A 127 -0.28 -5.84 -8.81
C VAL A 127 0.24 -6.99 -9.67
N GLY A 128 -0.61 -7.55 -10.52
CA GLY A 128 -0.27 -8.66 -11.40
C GLY A 128 -0.08 -10.03 -10.74
N THR A 129 -0.04 -10.10 -9.41
CA THR A 129 0.38 -11.32 -8.68
C THR A 129 -0.68 -11.84 -7.70
N SER A 130 -1.63 -11.01 -7.28
CA SER A 130 -2.65 -11.40 -6.30
C SER A 130 -3.92 -12.00 -6.94
N SER A 131 -4.73 -12.67 -6.13
CA SER A 131 -6.07 -13.09 -6.54
C SER A 131 -7.01 -11.89 -6.74
N GLY A 132 -6.84 -10.83 -5.95
CA GLY A 132 -7.55 -9.57 -6.11
C GLY A 132 -7.31 -8.95 -7.48
N TRP A 133 -6.05 -8.96 -7.94
CA TRP A 133 -5.69 -8.57 -9.30
C TRP A 133 -6.46 -9.36 -10.36
N SER A 134 -6.48 -10.68 -10.24
CA SER A 134 -7.17 -11.55 -11.20
C SER A 134 -8.68 -11.28 -11.23
N SER A 135 -9.29 -11.00 -10.07
CA SER A 135 -10.72 -10.75 -9.95
C SER A 135 -11.13 -9.38 -10.50
N LEU A 136 -10.34 -8.34 -10.20
CA LEU A 136 -10.68 -6.94 -10.48
C LEU A 136 -10.08 -6.41 -11.79
N GLY A 137 -8.93 -6.95 -12.21
CA GLY A 137 -8.21 -6.56 -13.42
C GLY A 137 -8.24 -7.58 -14.55
N GLY A 138 -8.81 -8.78 -14.35
CA GLY A 138 -8.80 -9.85 -15.34
C GLY A 138 -9.51 -9.55 -16.66
N SER A 139 -10.41 -8.56 -16.69
CA SER A 139 -11.16 -8.17 -17.90
C SER A 139 -10.43 -7.15 -18.79
N GLY A 140 -9.19 -6.78 -18.48
CA GLY A 140 -8.42 -5.77 -19.22
C GLY A 140 -8.70 -4.32 -18.82
N THR A 141 -9.54 -4.11 -17.81
CA THR A 141 -9.80 -2.81 -17.17
C THR A 141 -10.08 -3.07 -15.70
N TRP A 142 -9.46 -2.29 -14.82
CA TRP A 142 -9.70 -2.37 -13.37
C TRP A 142 -11.14 -2.02 -13.03
N ARG A 143 -11.79 -2.89 -12.26
CA ARG A 143 -13.21 -2.78 -11.89
C ARG A 143 -13.44 -2.24 -10.47
N GLY A 144 -12.39 -2.02 -9.70
CA GLY A 144 -12.47 -1.49 -8.34
C GLY A 144 -12.87 -0.01 -8.31
N ALA A 145 -13.76 0.35 -7.40
CA ALA A 145 -14.39 1.67 -7.38
C ALA A 145 -13.42 2.79 -6.96
N GLN A 146 -12.51 2.52 -6.02
CA GLN A 146 -11.60 3.50 -5.46
C GLN A 146 -10.55 3.94 -6.48
N ALA A 147 -9.86 2.98 -7.11
CA ALA A 147 -8.84 3.31 -8.10
C ALA A 147 -9.46 3.92 -9.36
N THR A 148 -10.61 3.43 -9.81
CA THR A 148 -11.35 4.03 -10.94
C THR A 148 -11.82 5.46 -10.63
N ALA A 149 -12.31 5.73 -9.42
CA ALA A 149 -12.67 7.10 -9.04
C ALA A 149 -11.44 8.02 -8.98
N LEU A 150 -10.30 7.49 -8.51
CA LEU A 150 -9.06 8.25 -8.40
C LEU A 150 -8.50 8.64 -9.77
N VAL A 151 -8.40 7.71 -10.73
CA VAL A 151 -7.90 8.05 -12.07
C VAL A 151 -8.79 9.09 -12.76
N LYS A 152 -10.11 9.05 -12.51
CA LYS A 152 -11.04 10.04 -13.04
C LYS A 152 -10.85 11.44 -12.44
N ARG A 153 -10.39 11.53 -11.18
CA ARG A 153 -10.00 12.81 -10.58
C ARG A 153 -8.73 13.37 -11.19
N PHE A 154 -7.81 12.50 -11.61
CA PHE A 154 -6.55 12.91 -12.23
C PHE A 154 -6.73 13.37 -13.66
N ASP A 155 -7.49 12.61 -14.45
CA ASP A 155 -7.46 12.70 -15.92
C ASP A 155 -8.83 12.98 -16.54
N GLY A 156 -9.85 13.20 -15.70
CA GLY A 156 -11.21 13.55 -16.11
C GLY A 156 -12.20 12.38 -16.05
N SER A 157 -13.50 12.70 -16.13
CA SER A 157 -14.59 11.75 -15.85
C SER A 157 -14.64 10.51 -16.76
N GLY A 158 -14.03 10.59 -17.94
CA GLY A 158 -13.93 9.49 -18.91
C GLY A 158 -12.75 8.55 -18.70
N ALA A 159 -11.83 8.85 -17.77
CA ALA A 159 -10.63 8.05 -17.58
C ALA A 159 -10.94 6.65 -17.02
N THR A 160 -10.12 5.69 -17.45
CA THR A 160 -10.15 4.29 -17.00
C THR A 160 -8.75 3.82 -16.64
N LEU A 161 -8.67 2.77 -15.82
CA LEU A 161 -7.42 2.05 -15.56
C LEU A 161 -7.43 0.77 -16.38
N SER A 162 -6.68 0.74 -17.48
CA SER A 162 -6.47 -0.46 -18.28
C SER A 162 -5.53 -1.42 -17.53
N THR A 163 -5.73 -2.72 -17.69
CA THR A 163 -4.93 -3.77 -17.06
C THR A 163 -4.50 -4.81 -18.09
N GLY A 164 -3.36 -5.45 -17.91
CA GLY A 164 -2.92 -6.52 -18.82
C GLY A 164 -1.51 -7.01 -18.52
N GLY A 165 -1.29 -8.33 -18.66
CA GLY A 165 0.05 -8.93 -18.50
C GLY A 165 0.70 -8.69 -17.14
N GLY A 166 -0.09 -8.44 -16.10
CA GLY A 166 0.40 -8.09 -14.77
C GLY A 166 0.54 -6.59 -14.50
N HIS A 167 0.30 -5.75 -15.49
CA HIS A 167 0.53 -4.30 -15.44
C HIS A 167 -0.76 -3.49 -15.56
N PHE A 168 -0.72 -2.23 -15.15
CA PHE A 168 -1.83 -1.28 -15.35
C PHE A 168 -1.36 0.02 -16.04
N TRP A 169 -2.32 0.72 -16.63
CA TRP A 169 -2.13 2.04 -17.24
C TRP A 169 -3.38 2.90 -17.02
N PRO A 170 -3.25 4.23 -16.88
CA PRO A 170 -2.01 5.00 -16.78
C PRO A 170 -1.31 4.81 -15.41
N TYR A 171 -0.10 5.37 -15.29
CA TYR A 171 0.70 5.43 -14.05
C TYR A 171 1.21 4.08 -13.51
N GLY A 172 1.24 3.02 -14.33
CA GLY A 172 1.88 1.74 -13.96
C GLY A 172 3.41 1.80 -13.92
N LEU A 173 4.02 2.83 -14.50
CA LEU A 173 5.49 2.99 -14.58
C LEU A 173 6.18 1.79 -15.23
N ASN A 174 5.57 1.27 -16.29
CA ASN A 174 6.00 0.12 -17.07
C ASN A 174 7.21 0.45 -17.97
N TYR A 175 7.35 1.72 -18.36
CA TYR A 175 8.46 2.21 -19.18
C TYR A 175 9.10 3.46 -18.55
N GLU A 176 10.39 3.69 -18.84
CA GLU A 176 11.12 4.82 -18.27
C GLU A 176 10.54 6.17 -18.68
N ASN A 177 10.00 6.29 -19.89
CA ASN A 177 9.36 7.51 -20.38
C ASN A 177 8.00 7.82 -19.73
N GLU A 178 7.46 6.92 -18.89
CA GLU A 178 6.26 7.19 -18.07
C GLU A 178 6.61 7.91 -16.76
N PHE A 179 7.90 8.02 -16.42
CA PHE A 179 8.33 8.64 -15.17
C PHE A 179 8.23 10.17 -15.20
N SER A 180 7.62 10.70 -14.16
CA SER A 180 7.74 12.08 -13.68
C SER A 180 7.44 12.07 -12.19
N ASN A 181 7.80 13.12 -11.44
CA ASN A 181 7.44 13.19 -10.01
C ASN A 181 5.93 13.05 -9.80
N THR A 182 5.12 13.70 -10.64
CA THR A 182 3.65 13.59 -10.60
C THR A 182 3.18 12.17 -10.89
N ALA A 183 3.74 11.51 -11.92
CA ALA A 183 3.36 10.13 -12.25
C ALA A 183 3.79 9.14 -11.17
N ALA A 184 4.94 9.36 -10.54
CA ALA A 184 5.44 8.56 -9.42
C ALA A 184 4.54 8.68 -8.18
N ASP A 185 4.07 9.88 -7.85
CA ASP A 185 3.10 10.07 -6.76
C ASP A 185 1.76 9.40 -7.07
N ARG A 186 1.26 9.60 -8.29
CA ARG A 186 -0.01 9.01 -8.76
C ARG A 186 0.06 7.48 -8.80
N HIS A 187 1.21 6.90 -9.13
CA HIS A 187 1.45 5.46 -9.07
C HIS A 187 1.17 4.92 -7.66
N VAL A 188 1.82 5.49 -6.64
CA VAL A 188 1.61 5.07 -5.24
C VAL A 188 0.15 5.21 -4.83
N GLN A 189 -0.46 6.37 -5.13
CA GLN A 189 -1.86 6.64 -4.78
C GLN A 189 -2.84 5.67 -5.46
N ILE A 190 -2.56 5.27 -6.70
CA ILE A 190 -3.36 4.26 -7.40
C ILE A 190 -3.17 2.89 -6.77
N VAL A 191 -1.95 2.47 -6.45
CA VAL A 191 -1.70 1.18 -5.78
C VAL A 191 -2.43 1.12 -4.43
N VAL A 192 -2.41 2.21 -3.65
CA VAL A 192 -3.20 2.33 -2.40
C VAL A 192 -4.69 2.15 -2.66
N ALA A 193 -5.24 2.82 -3.67
CA ALA A 193 -6.65 2.70 -4.02
C ALA A 193 -7.01 1.29 -4.51
N MET A 194 -6.11 0.62 -5.24
CA MET A 194 -6.29 -0.76 -5.67
C MET A 194 -6.30 -1.72 -4.46
N VAL A 195 -5.43 -1.52 -3.46
CA VAL A 195 -5.47 -2.27 -2.20
C VAL A 195 -6.80 -2.05 -1.48
N ALA A 196 -7.30 -0.81 -1.44
CA ALA A 196 -8.61 -0.50 -0.85
C ALA A 196 -9.79 -1.15 -1.62
N ASP A 197 -9.62 -1.43 -2.91
CA ASP A 197 -10.58 -2.18 -3.73
C ASP A 197 -10.53 -3.69 -3.51
N GLY A 198 -9.50 -4.20 -2.83
CA GLY A 198 -9.30 -5.63 -2.57
C GLY A 198 -8.28 -6.30 -3.49
N LEU A 199 -7.28 -5.55 -3.98
CA LEU A 199 -6.05 -6.13 -4.56
C LEU A 199 -5.39 -7.10 -3.57
#